data_AF-A0A2E5G5F3-F1
#
_entry.id   AF-A0A2E5G5F3-F1
#
_cell.length_a   1.000
_cell.length_b   1.000
_cell.length_c   1.000
_cell.angle_alpha   90.00
_cell.angle_beta   90.00
_cell.angle_gamma   90.00
#
_symmetry.space_group_name_H-M   'P 1'
#
loop_
_entity.id
_entity.type
_entity.pdbx_description
1 polymer ?
#
loop_
_entity_poly.entity_id
_entity_poly.type
_entity_poly.pdbx_seq_one_letter_code
_entity_poly.pdbx_strand_id
1 'polypeptide(L)'
;MTSFTVWILAGTFALLWQIIGALVLMYLLYALMIVVRYVFLWRHAQRVGAPMGLGEVVSLRWQRVNVNEIIDAWELLGQSELGISIQDLVRHHKQGGRIGQVVEALCLARSRDMRASWKDLCKRDLQGENVVAAIEQRVAEADKVKKVRGI
;
A
#
# COMPACT_ATOMS: atom_id res chain seq x y z
N MET A 1 -38.51 38.46 40.03
CA MET A 1 -37.33 38.61 39.15
C MET A 1 -36.48 37.33 39.03
N THR A 2 -36.63 36.34 39.93
CA THR A 2 -35.85 35.08 39.92
C THR A 2 -36.35 34.03 38.92
N SER A 3 -37.64 34.03 38.56
CA SER A 3 -38.21 33.01 37.66
C SER A 3 -37.73 33.13 36.21
N PHE A 4 -37.45 34.35 35.74
CA PHE A 4 -37.01 34.60 34.36
C PHE A 4 -35.55 34.20 34.14
N THR A 5 -34.67 34.43 35.13
CA THR A 5 -33.26 34.05 35.05
C THR A 5 -33.06 32.52 35.10
N VAL A 6 -33.92 31.80 35.82
CA VAL A 6 -33.90 30.33 35.88
C VAL A 6 -34.22 29.69 34.52
N TRP A 7 -35.18 30.25 33.76
CA TRP A 7 -35.50 29.76 32.42
C TRP A 7 -34.37 29.98 31.41
N ILE A 8 -33.67 31.12 31.50
CA ILE A 8 -32.51 31.41 30.65
C ILE A 8 -31.35 30.44 30.96
N LEU A 9 -31.08 30.17 32.24
CA LEU A 9 -30.05 29.21 32.67
C LEU A 9 -30.39 27.76 32.29
N ALA A 10 -31.67 27.37 32.37
CA ALA A 10 -32.12 26.05 31.94
C ALA A 10 -32.01 25.87 30.41
N GLY A 11 -32.34 26.91 29.64
CA GLY A 11 -32.22 26.90 28.18
C GLY A 11 -30.77 26.81 27.69
N THR A 12 -29.85 27.54 28.33
CA THR A 12 -28.42 27.47 27.99
C THR A 12 -27.82 26.11 28.33
N PHE A 13 -28.23 25.50 29.45
CA PHE A 13 -27.81 24.14 29.83
C PHE A 13 -28.29 23.08 28.84
N ALA A 14 -29.53 23.18 28.35
CA ALA A 14 -30.07 22.29 27.33
C ALA A 14 -29.30 22.39 26.00
N LEU A 15 -28.96 23.60 25.56
CA LEU A 15 -28.15 23.82 24.36
C LEU A 15 -26.73 23.24 24.51
N LEU A 16 -26.10 23.42 25.67
CA LEU A 16 -24.79 22.84 25.95
C LEU A 16 -24.82 21.31 25.86
N TRP A 17 -25.84 20.67 26.43
CA TRP A 17 -25.98 19.21 26.36
C TRP A 17 -26.22 18.71 24.92
N GLN A 18 -27.00 19.44 24.13
CA GLN A 18 -27.21 19.13 22.71
C GLN A 18 -25.91 19.27 21.90
N ILE A 19 -25.12 20.31 22.16
CA ILE A 19 -23.82 20.50 21.49
C ILE A 19 -22.86 19.37 21.86
N ILE A 20 -22.79 19.00 23.14
CA ILE A 20 -21.95 17.88 23.61
C ILE A 20 -22.41 16.58 22.95
N GLY A 21 -23.71 16.30 22.93
CA GLY A 21 -24.28 15.12 22.26
C GLY A 21 -23.95 15.08 20.77
N ALA A 22 -24.08 16.20 20.06
CA ALA A 22 -23.72 16.31 18.65
C ALA A 22 -22.21 16.09 18.42
N LEU A 23 -21.35 16.63 19.30
CA LEU A 23 -19.90 16.46 19.20
C LEU A 23 -19.48 15.00 19.42
N VAL A 24 -20.08 14.33 20.40
CA VAL A 24 -19.85 12.89 20.67
C VAL A 24 -20.30 12.04 19.49
N LEU A 25 -21.48 12.32 18.93
CA LEU A 25 -21.97 11.61 17.75
C LEU A 25 -21.04 11.81 16.55
N MET A 26 -20.59 13.05 16.31
CA MET A 26 -19.65 13.35 15.23
C MET A 26 -18.31 12.64 15.41
N TYR A 27 -17.78 12.59 16.63
CA TYR A 27 -16.57 11.84 16.95
C TYR A 27 -16.74 10.33 16.71
N LEU A 28 -17.88 9.76 17.10
CA LEU A 28 -18.17 8.34 16.89
C LEU A 28 -18.26 8.00 15.39
N LEU A 29 -18.92 8.84 14.59
CA LEU A 29 -18.99 8.66 13.14
C LEU A 29 -17.60 8.75 12.51
N TYR A 30 -16.78 9.71 12.94
CA TYR A 30 -15.40 9.84 12.47
C TYR A 30 -14.56 8.60 12.80
N ALA A 31 -14.66 8.09 14.03
CA ALA A 31 -13.98 6.86 14.44
C ALA A 31 -14.45 5.65 13.61
N LEU A 32 -15.75 5.53 13.35
CA LEU A 32 -16.30 4.47 12.51
C LEU A 32 -15.76 4.53 11.08
N MET A 33 -15.69 5.72 10.47
CA MET A 33 -15.11 5.89 9.12
C MET A 33 -13.66 5.40 9.05
N ILE A 34 -12.86 5.68 10.09
CA ILE A 34 -11.49 5.22 10.17
C ILE A 34 -11.45 3.68 10.17
N VAL A 35 -12.25 3.04 11.04
CA VAL A 35 -12.29 1.57 11.14
C VAL A 35 -12.72 0.92 9.82
N VAL A 36 -13.77 1.44 9.18
CA VAL A 36 -14.25 0.92 7.88
C VAL A 36 -13.15 0.98 6.82
N ARG A 37 -12.36 2.06 6.78
CA ARG A 37 -11.23 2.18 5.84
C ARG A 37 -10.18 1.08 6.03
N TYR A 38 -9.85 0.72 7.27
CA TYR A 38 -8.91 -0.37 7.56
C TYR A 38 -9.47 -1.73 7.15
N VAL A 39 -10.75 -1.97 7.41
CA VAL A 39 -11.42 -3.23 7.03
C VAL A 39 -11.45 -3.38 5.51
N PHE A 40 -11.72 -2.30 4.77
CA PHE A 40 -11.73 -2.33 3.30
C PHE A 40 -10.35 -2.68 2.72
N LEU A 41 -9.30 -2.09 3.28
CA LEU A 41 -7.92 -2.39 2.90
C LEU A 41 -7.54 -3.85 3.15
N TRP A 42 -7.88 -4.37 4.33
CA TRP A 42 -7.63 -5.78 4.62
C TRP A 42 -8.43 -6.71 3.72
N ARG A 43 -9.69 -6.38 3.41
CA ARG A 43 -10.48 -7.14 2.43
C ARG A 43 -9.85 -7.12 1.03
N HIS A 44 -9.15 -6.05 0.66
CA HIS A 44 -8.38 -6.02 -0.57
C HIS A 44 -7.19 -6.99 -0.52
N ALA A 45 -6.39 -6.96 0.56
CA ALA A 45 -5.27 -7.91 0.75
C ALA A 45 -5.72 -9.38 0.67
N GLN A 46 -6.87 -9.70 1.30
CA GLN A 46 -7.44 -11.05 1.28
C GLN A 46 -7.88 -11.50 -0.12
N ARG A 47 -8.43 -10.59 -0.95
CA ARG A 47 -8.83 -10.92 -2.32
C ARG A 47 -7.63 -11.29 -3.20
N VAL A 48 -6.47 -10.67 -2.95
CA VAL A 48 -5.22 -10.96 -3.65
C VAL A 48 -4.52 -12.21 -3.07
N GLY A 49 -5.03 -12.77 -1.97
CA GLY A 49 -4.41 -13.93 -1.31
C GLY A 49 -3.07 -13.60 -0.64
N ALA A 50 -2.85 -12.33 -0.29
CA ALA A 50 -1.66 -11.94 0.46
C ALA A 50 -1.76 -12.50 1.89
N PRO A 51 -0.74 -13.20 2.43
CA PRO A 51 -0.76 -13.75 3.79
C PRO A 51 -0.62 -12.67 4.88
N MET A 52 -1.46 -11.64 4.84
CA MET A 52 -1.48 -10.53 5.79
C MET A 52 -2.74 -10.58 6.65
N GLY A 53 -2.57 -10.62 7.97
CA GLY A 53 -3.69 -10.47 8.91
C GLY A 53 -4.16 -9.02 9.04
N LEU A 54 -5.36 -8.81 9.61
CA LEU A 54 -5.85 -7.46 9.99
C LEU A 54 -4.83 -6.72 10.86
N GLY A 55 -4.27 -7.40 11.85
CA GLY A 55 -3.27 -6.83 12.76
C GLY A 55 -1.98 -6.42 12.06
N GLU A 56 -1.59 -7.12 10.99
CA GLU A 56 -0.38 -6.82 10.23
C GLU A 56 -0.57 -5.61 9.31
N VAL A 57 -1.74 -5.49 8.68
CA VAL A 57 -2.11 -4.28 7.91
C VAL A 57 -2.08 -3.04 8.81
N VAL A 58 -2.58 -3.16 10.03
CA VAL A 58 -2.57 -2.07 11.02
C VAL A 58 -1.13 -1.78 11.49
N SER A 59 -0.32 -2.79 11.74
CA SER A 59 1.08 -2.61 12.18
C SER A 59 1.95 -1.97 11.10
N LEU A 60 1.78 -2.37 9.84
CA LEU A 60 2.46 -1.76 8.69
C LEU A 60 2.07 -0.29 8.52
N ARG A 61 0.80 0.04 8.68
CA ARG A 61 0.37 1.44 8.61
C ARG A 61 0.94 2.28 9.75
N TRP A 62 1.06 1.72 10.96
CA TRP A 62 1.73 2.42 12.08
C TRP A 62 3.19 2.74 11.75
N GLN A 63 3.86 1.82 11.04
CA GLN A 63 5.22 2.01 10.55
C GLN A 63 5.33 2.97 9.35
N ARG A 64 4.22 3.67 8.99
CA ARG A 64 4.09 4.57 7.84
C ARG A 64 4.43 3.92 6.49
N VAL A 65 4.25 2.61 6.39
CA VAL A 65 4.41 1.87 5.14
C VAL A 65 3.11 1.94 4.35
N ASN A 66 3.19 2.20 3.04
CA ASN A 66 2.02 2.21 2.19
C ASN A 66 1.59 0.78 1.85
N VAL A 67 0.60 0.28 2.59
CA VAL A 67 0.12 -1.10 2.44
C VAL A 67 -0.54 -1.33 1.07
N ASN A 68 -1.17 -0.31 0.48
CA ASN A 68 -1.79 -0.44 -0.86
C ASN A 68 -0.74 -0.84 -1.89
N GLU A 69 0.39 -0.12 -1.92
CA GLU A 69 1.47 -0.37 -2.87
C GLU A 69 2.07 -1.78 -2.71
N ILE A 70 2.14 -2.29 -1.48
CA ILE A 70 2.61 -3.66 -1.23
C ILE A 70 1.60 -4.68 -1.76
N ILE A 71 0.30 -4.47 -1.56
CA ILE A 71 -0.74 -5.38 -2.07
C ILE A 71 -0.72 -5.38 -3.60
N ASP A 72 -0.64 -4.21 -4.22
CA ASP A 72 -0.59 -4.08 -5.69
C ASP A 72 0.66 -4.77 -6.26
N ALA A 73 1.82 -4.57 -5.62
CA ALA A 73 3.06 -5.26 -5.99
C ALA A 73 2.98 -6.77 -5.75
N TRP A 74 2.30 -7.22 -4.69
CA TRP A 74 2.08 -8.64 -4.43
C TRP A 74 1.16 -9.28 -5.47
N GLU A 75 0.13 -8.57 -5.93
CA GLU A 75 -0.75 -9.02 -7.01
C GLU A 75 0.04 -9.27 -8.29
N LEU A 76 0.91 -8.33 -8.66
CA LEU A 76 1.80 -8.46 -9.83
C LEU A 76 2.82 -9.60 -9.65
N LEU A 77 3.35 -9.78 -8.45
CA LEU A 77 4.25 -10.89 -8.15
C LEU A 77 3.54 -12.23 -8.22
N GLY A 78 2.28 -12.34 -7.79
CA GLY A 78 1.53 -13.59 -7.86
C GLY A 78 1.32 -14.11 -9.29
N GLN A 79 1.41 -13.23 -10.29
CA GLN A 79 1.40 -13.60 -11.72
C GLN A 79 2.75 -14.20 -12.18
N SER A 80 3.80 -13.98 -11.40
CA SER A 80 5.16 -14.45 -11.67
C SER A 80 5.53 -15.54 -10.66
N GLU A 81 6.07 -16.67 -11.08
CA GLU A 81 6.52 -17.73 -10.14
C GLU A 81 7.83 -17.34 -9.40
N LEU A 82 7.84 -16.17 -8.78
CA LEU A 82 8.96 -15.59 -8.05
C LEU A 82 8.71 -15.86 -6.56
N GLY A 83 9.57 -16.66 -5.93
CA GLY A 83 9.50 -16.99 -4.50
C GLY A 83 9.91 -15.84 -3.58
N ILE A 84 9.34 -14.65 -3.79
CA ILE A 84 9.58 -13.43 -3.01
C ILE A 84 8.56 -13.37 -1.88
N SER A 85 8.98 -12.99 -0.69
CA SER A 85 8.08 -12.85 0.46
C SER A 85 7.53 -11.43 0.58
N ILE A 86 6.37 -11.27 1.23
CA ILE A 86 5.82 -9.94 1.58
C ILE A 86 6.81 -9.15 2.44
N GLN A 87 7.54 -9.83 3.33
CA GLN A 87 8.50 -9.20 4.22
C GLN A 87 9.65 -8.55 3.43
N ASP A 88 10.06 -9.14 2.30
CA ASP A 88 11.08 -8.56 1.42
C ASP A 88 10.58 -7.28 0.73
N LEU A 89 9.31 -7.24 0.29
CA LEU A 89 8.67 -6.05 -0.26
C LEU A 89 8.63 -4.92 0.77
N VAL A 90 8.16 -5.24 1.98
CA VAL A 90 8.11 -4.30 3.11
C VAL A 90 9.50 -3.76 3.44
N ARG A 91 10.52 -4.63 3.44
CA ARG A 91 11.90 -4.25 3.73
C ARG A 91 12.44 -3.29 2.67
N HIS A 92 12.19 -3.55 1.39
CA HIS A 92 12.62 -2.67 0.30
C HIS A 92 11.92 -1.31 0.36
N HIS A 93 10.60 -1.28 0.62
CA HIS A 93 9.87 -0.03 0.82
C HIS A 93 10.41 0.77 2.00
N LYS A 94 10.74 0.11 3.11
CA LYS A 94 11.34 0.80 4.28
C LYS A 94 12.72 1.40 4.00
N GLN A 95 13.44 0.87 3.02
CA GLN A 95 14.71 1.45 2.55
C GLN A 95 14.49 2.65 1.60
N GLY A 96 13.23 3.02 1.32
CA GLY A 96 12.88 4.10 0.40
C GLY A 96 12.89 3.68 -1.07
N GLY A 97 12.93 2.37 -1.35
CA GLY A 97 12.88 1.84 -2.70
C GLY A 97 11.45 1.83 -3.28
N ARG A 98 11.37 1.79 -4.61
CA ARG A 98 10.10 1.79 -5.37
C ARG A 98 9.71 0.34 -5.68
N ILE A 99 8.78 -0.22 -4.89
CA ILE A 99 8.43 -1.64 -5.02
C ILE A 99 7.83 -1.93 -6.39
N GLY A 100 6.87 -1.10 -6.84
CA GLY A 100 6.17 -1.31 -8.10
C GLY A 100 7.12 -1.43 -9.29
N GLN A 101 8.12 -0.54 -9.39
CA GLN A 101 9.09 -0.57 -10.48
C GLN A 101 9.99 -1.82 -10.47
N VAL A 102 10.41 -2.26 -9.29
CA VAL A 102 11.26 -3.47 -9.17
C VAL A 102 10.47 -4.73 -9.55
N VAL A 103 9.22 -4.83 -9.09
CA VAL A 103 8.35 -5.96 -9.42
C VAL A 103 7.98 -5.98 -10.90
N GLU A 104 7.67 -4.82 -11.48
CA GLU A 104 7.39 -4.68 -12.91
C GLU A 104 8.60 -5.09 -13.76
N ALA A 105 9.80 -4.60 -13.42
CA ALA A 105 11.04 -4.98 -14.09
C ALA A 105 11.33 -6.49 -13.98
N LEU A 106 11.01 -7.11 -12.84
CA LEU A 106 11.13 -8.57 -12.66
C LEU A 106 10.14 -9.34 -13.52
N CYS A 107 8.87 -8.92 -13.53
CA CYS A 107 7.83 -9.55 -14.34
C CYS A 107 8.19 -9.46 -15.83
N LEU A 108 8.66 -8.29 -16.28
CA LEU A 108 9.15 -8.08 -17.64
C LEU A 108 10.32 -9.01 -17.99
N ALA A 109 11.33 -9.09 -17.11
CA ALA A 109 12.46 -10.01 -17.31
C ALA A 109 12.00 -11.47 -17.40
N ARG A 110 11.06 -11.87 -16.53
CA ARG A 110 10.51 -13.23 -16.49
C ARG A 110 9.72 -13.56 -17.74
N SER A 111 8.93 -12.62 -18.27
CA SER A 111 8.16 -12.79 -19.51
C SER A 111 9.02 -13.13 -20.74
N ARG A 112 10.32 -12.81 -20.69
CA ARG A 112 11.30 -13.05 -21.75
C ARG A 112 12.33 -14.12 -21.38
N ASP A 113 12.05 -14.92 -20.34
CA ASP A 113 12.95 -15.95 -19.80
C ASP A 113 14.35 -15.44 -19.40
N MET A 114 14.45 -14.14 -19.09
CA MET A 114 15.68 -13.55 -18.61
C MET A 114 15.82 -13.73 -17.11
N ARG A 115 17.00 -14.13 -16.67
CA ARG A 115 17.33 -14.25 -15.25
C ARG A 115 17.62 -12.86 -14.68
N ALA A 116 16.70 -12.36 -13.86
CA ALA A 116 16.91 -11.18 -13.02
C ALA A 116 16.65 -11.55 -11.56
N SER A 117 17.52 -11.10 -10.66
CA SER A 117 17.40 -11.34 -9.23
C SER A 117 16.76 -10.14 -8.54
N TRP A 118 15.83 -10.40 -7.62
CA TRP A 118 15.21 -9.37 -6.77
C TRP A 118 16.26 -8.48 -6.11
N LYS A 119 17.28 -9.08 -5.49
CA LYS A 119 18.33 -8.35 -4.76
C LYS A 119 19.12 -7.39 -5.67
N ASP A 120 19.39 -7.82 -6.91
CA ASP A 120 20.15 -7.00 -7.85
C ASP A 120 19.35 -5.80 -8.33
N LEU A 121 18.06 -5.99 -8.61
CA LEU A 121 17.17 -4.90 -9.00
C LEU A 121 16.87 -3.95 -7.85
N CYS A 122 16.68 -4.44 -6.63
CA CYS A 122 16.58 -3.60 -5.43
C CYS A 122 17.83 -2.73 -5.25
N LYS A 123 19.02 -3.30 -5.43
CA LYS A 123 20.27 -2.55 -5.30
C LYS A 123 20.37 -1.44 -6.35
N ARG A 124 20.01 -1.71 -7.60
CA ARG A 124 19.99 -0.70 -8.67
C ARG A 124 18.95 0.39 -8.45
N ASP A 125 17.76 0.02 -7.97
CA ASP A 125 16.72 0.98 -7.59
C ASP A 125 17.20 1.91 -6.48
N LEU A 126 17.85 1.38 -5.45
CA LEU A 126 18.45 2.19 -4.37
C LEU A 126 19.62 3.06 -4.84
N GLN A 127 20.26 2.72 -5.96
CA GLN A 127 21.25 3.55 -6.63
C GLN A 127 20.61 4.68 -7.48
N GLY A 128 19.28 4.72 -7.57
CA GLY A 128 18.53 5.73 -8.32
C GLY A 128 18.36 5.39 -9.81
N GLU A 129 18.71 4.18 -10.24
CA GLU A 129 18.53 3.74 -11.63
C GLU A 129 17.03 3.50 -11.94
N ASN A 130 16.61 3.76 -13.17
CA ASN A 130 15.30 3.30 -13.64
C ASN A 130 15.40 1.81 -14.03
N VAL A 131 15.05 0.94 -13.10
CA VAL A 131 15.17 -0.52 -13.24
C VAL A 131 14.35 -1.10 -14.39
N VAL A 132 13.17 -0.51 -14.69
CA VAL A 132 12.31 -0.95 -15.79
C VAL A 132 13.00 -0.69 -17.13
N ALA A 133 13.46 0.55 -17.34
CA ALA A 133 14.18 0.94 -18.56
C ALA A 133 15.45 0.10 -18.77
N ALA A 134 16.18 -0.20 -17.69
CA ALA A 134 17.37 -1.04 -17.76
C ALA A 134 17.06 -2.48 -18.22
N ILE A 135 15.92 -3.05 -17.79
CA ILE A 135 15.48 -4.37 -18.27
C ILE A 135 14.96 -4.28 -19.70
N GLU A 136 14.18 -3.27 -20.06
CA GLU A 136 13.68 -3.06 -21.43
C GLU A 136 14.82 -2.99 -22.45
N GLN A 137 15.90 -2.28 -22.14
CA GLN A 137 17.09 -2.22 -22.98
C GLN A 137 17.72 -3.60 -23.18
N ARG A 138 17.83 -4.40 -22.10
CA ARG A 138 18.35 -5.77 -22.16
C ARG A 138 17.44 -6.69 -22.98
N VAL A 139 16.12 -6.53 -22.89
CA VAL A 139 15.16 -7.24 -23.75
C VAL A 139 15.42 -6.88 -25.21
N ALA A 140 15.49 -5.59 -25.53
CA ALA A 140 15.67 -5.11 -26.90
C ALA A 140 16.99 -5.57 -27.52
N GLU A 141 18.07 -5.61 -26.74
CA GLU A 141 19.36 -6.17 -27.19
C GLU A 141 19.27 -7.67 -27.45
N ALA A 142 18.65 -8.43 -26.55
CA ALA A 142 18.45 -9.87 -26.73
C ALA A 142 17.60 -10.19 -27.97
N ASP A 143 16.56 -9.40 -28.23
CA ASP A 143 15.70 -9.54 -29.41
C ASP A 143 16.47 -9.25 -30.72
N LYS A 144 17.36 -8.25 -30.72
CA LYS A 144 18.26 -7.99 -31.87
C LYS A 144 19.19 -9.17 -32.13
N VAL A 145 19.76 -9.75 -31.08
CA VAL A 145 20.67 -10.90 -31.21
C VAL A 145 19.95 -12.13 -31.78
N LYS A 146 18.72 -12.42 -31.33
CA LYS A 146 17.89 -13.50 -31.91
C LYS A 146 17.62 -13.26 -33.40
N LYS A 147 17.20 -12.04 -33.75
CA LYS A 147 16.91 -11.66 -35.15
C LYS A 147 18.13 -11.79 -36.06
N VAL A 148 19.31 -11.38 -35.60
CA VAL A 148 20.57 -11.52 -36.36
C VAL A 148 21.00 -12.98 -36.50
N ARG A 149 20.73 -13.82 -35.50
CA ARG A 149 21.03 -15.26 -35.54
C ARG A 149 20.07 -16.09 -36.39
N GLY A 150 19.01 -15.49 -36.95
CA GLY A 150 18.08 -16.20 -37.84
C GLY A 150 17.32 -17.35 -37.15
N ILE A 151 17.05 -17.21 -35.85
CA ILE A 151 16.21 -18.12 -35.06
C ILE A 151 14.93 -17.37 -34.65
#